data_AF-A0A1X0NNZ3-F1
#
_entry.id   AF-A0A1X0NNZ3-F1
#
_cell.length_a   1.000
_cell.length_b   1.000
_cell.length_c   1.000
_cell.angle_alpha   90.00
_cell.angle_beta   90.00
_cell.angle_gamma   90.00
#
_symmetry.space_group_name_H-M   'P 1'
#
loop_
_entity.id
_entity.type
_entity.pdbx_description
1 polymer ?
#
loop_
_entity_poly.entity_id
_entity_poly.type
_entity_poly.pdbx_seq_one_letter_code
_entity_poly.pdbx_strand_id
1 'polypeptide(L)'
;MSGSVFPCLLALVILFVSHPVYAQSSTSKHIITFNGTAWGSVVQGNSSGLGAALITDMGVQLNRSFAFDTPITVDSLSTSGDLQVGVTVQQKVLPTVAAPWLEHIWTPREVNSLLEQGEFATTLAMYPGPDASSLVSVRIPEAEKELTECTGVCKGMIAMGGIIVGLMIILFIVALLYVCCGCWANKTQKDTQIEAQNETQNKPTDNNV
;
A
#
# COMPACT_ATOMS: atom_id res chain seq x y z
N MET A 1 -30.01 17.41 26.87
CA MET A 1 -29.96 16.27 25.93
C MET A 1 -28.49 16.02 25.58
N SER A 2 -27.78 15.14 26.30
CA SER A 2 -26.31 14.97 26.16
C SER A 2 -25.87 13.50 26.23
N GLY A 3 -26.78 12.56 25.92
CA GLY A 3 -26.53 11.12 26.09
C GLY A 3 -26.25 10.33 24.81
N SER A 4 -26.51 10.89 23.63
CA SER A 4 -26.54 10.12 22.36
C SER A 4 -25.30 10.27 21.48
N VAL A 5 -24.43 11.25 21.75
CA VAL A 5 -23.29 11.56 20.86
C VAL A 5 -22.08 10.65 21.13
N PHE A 6 -21.87 10.29 22.39
CA PHE A 6 -20.75 9.45 22.84
C PHE A 6 -20.79 8.00 22.29
N PRO A 7 -21.94 7.28 22.31
CA PRO A 7 -21.98 5.93 21.75
C PRO A 7 -21.85 5.92 20.21
N CYS A 8 -22.31 6.97 19.51
CA CYS A 8 -22.13 7.08 18.06
C CYS A 8 -20.66 7.31 17.67
N LEU A 9 -19.93 8.15 18.42
CA LEU A 9 -18.50 8.36 18.22
C LEU A 9 -17.69 7.08 18.50
N LEU A 10 -18.04 6.34 19.55
CA LEU A 10 -17.39 5.06 19.86
C LEU A 10 -17.66 3.99 18.78
N ALA A 11 -18.90 3.92 18.27
CA ALA A 11 -19.26 3.02 17.18
C ALA A 11 -18.54 3.36 15.87
N LEU A 12 -18.35 4.65 15.57
CA LEU A 12 -17.54 5.11 14.44
C LEU A 12 -16.06 4.70 14.60
N VAL A 13 -15.47 4.89 15.78
CA VAL A 13 -14.09 4.48 16.03
C VAL A 13 -13.93 2.96 15.86
N ILE A 14 -14.85 2.14 16.40
CA ILE A 14 -14.81 0.67 16.28
C ILE A 14 -14.98 0.22 14.82
N LEU A 15 -15.82 0.89 14.03
CA LEU A 15 -15.95 0.64 12.58
C LEU A 15 -14.67 0.97 11.81
N PHE A 16 -13.90 1.99 12.23
CA PHE A 16 -12.59 2.30 11.65
C PHE A 16 -11.46 1.36 12.11
N VAL A 17 -11.57 0.65 13.24
CA VAL A 17 -10.56 -0.36 13.65
C VAL A 17 -10.77 -1.70 12.92
N SER A 18 -11.95 -1.92 12.34
CA SER A 18 -12.33 -3.16 11.68
C SER A 18 -12.00 -3.16 10.18
N HIS A 19 -10.82 -2.69 9.79
CA HIS A 19 -10.38 -2.87 8.41
C HIS A 19 -9.88 -4.31 8.25
N PRO A 20 -10.46 -5.13 7.36
CA PRO A 20 -9.83 -6.39 6.99
C PRO A 20 -8.45 -6.05 6.45
N VAL A 21 -7.41 -6.65 7.05
CA VAL A 21 -6.06 -6.62 6.52
C VAL A 21 -6.15 -7.23 5.12
N TYR A 22 -6.12 -6.38 4.10
CA TYR A 22 -6.07 -6.83 2.72
C TYR A 22 -4.87 -7.78 2.59
N ALA A 23 -5.13 -8.98 2.07
CA ALA A 23 -4.08 -9.94 1.76
C ALA A 23 -3.01 -9.21 0.94
N GLN A 24 -1.82 -9.05 1.53
CA GLN A 24 -0.79 -8.24 0.90
C GLN A 24 -0.33 -8.96 -0.38
N SER A 25 -0.31 -8.23 -1.48
CA SER A 25 0.19 -8.73 -2.75
C SER A 25 1.09 -7.70 -3.43
N SER A 26 2.03 -8.20 -4.22
CA SER A 26 2.93 -7.40 -5.04
C SER A 26 3.14 -8.06 -6.39
N THR A 27 3.52 -7.27 -7.37
CA THR A 27 3.87 -7.72 -8.72
C THR A 27 5.10 -6.96 -9.18
N SER A 28 6.03 -7.67 -9.81
CA SER A 28 7.28 -7.10 -10.32
C SER A 28 7.60 -7.68 -11.70
N LYS A 29 8.22 -6.86 -12.55
CA LYS A 29 8.63 -7.24 -13.90
C LYS A 29 10.14 -7.24 -14.01
N HIS A 30 10.68 -8.21 -14.74
CA HIS A 30 12.12 -8.37 -14.94
C HIS A 30 12.42 -8.75 -16.38
N ILE A 31 13.62 -8.40 -16.83
CA ILE A 31 14.18 -8.86 -18.10
C ILE A 31 15.43 -9.66 -17.76
N ILE A 32 15.42 -10.94 -18.10
CA ILE A 32 16.55 -11.86 -17.94
C ILE A 32 17.23 -12.01 -19.29
N THR A 33 18.55 -11.87 -19.33
CA THR A 33 19.33 -11.99 -20.56
C THR A 33 20.31 -13.14 -20.45
N PHE A 34 20.26 -14.06 -21.42
CA PHE A 34 21.21 -15.16 -21.59
C PHE A 34 22.02 -14.94 -22.86
N ASN A 35 23.34 -15.15 -22.80
CA ASN A 35 24.16 -15.01 -24.00
C ASN A 35 23.88 -16.13 -25.00
N GLY A 36 24.27 -15.91 -26.25
CA GLY A 36 24.37 -16.97 -27.25
C GLY A 36 23.37 -16.84 -28.39
N THR A 37 23.85 -16.97 -29.62
CA THR A 37 23.06 -16.67 -30.83
C THR A 37 22.16 -17.80 -31.29
N ALA A 38 22.31 -19.01 -30.71
CA ALA A 38 21.57 -20.19 -31.15
C ALA A 38 20.18 -20.35 -30.50
N TRP A 39 19.76 -19.44 -29.61
CA TRP A 39 18.45 -19.50 -28.96
C TRP A 39 17.25 -19.42 -29.90
N GLY A 40 17.43 -18.87 -31.11
CA GLY A 40 16.35 -18.67 -32.08
C GLY A 40 15.59 -19.94 -32.44
N SER A 41 16.27 -21.08 -32.55
CA SER A 41 15.63 -22.36 -32.88
C SER A 41 14.77 -22.88 -31.72
N VAL A 42 15.20 -22.69 -30.47
CA VAL A 42 14.45 -23.07 -29.27
C VAL A 42 13.21 -22.19 -29.11
N VAL A 43 13.36 -20.87 -29.31
CA VAL A 43 12.22 -19.94 -29.20
C VAL A 43 11.18 -20.21 -30.30
N GLN A 44 11.59 -20.55 -31.52
CA GLN A 44 10.66 -20.84 -32.62
C GLN A 44 10.05 -22.25 -32.54
N GLY A 45 10.83 -23.24 -32.11
CA GLY A 45 10.43 -24.66 -32.14
C GLY A 45 9.90 -25.22 -30.82
N ASN A 46 10.25 -24.62 -29.68
CA ASN A 46 9.91 -25.12 -28.34
C ASN A 46 9.81 -24.00 -27.28
N SER A 47 9.11 -22.91 -27.60
CA SER A 47 8.90 -21.78 -26.68
C SER A 47 8.22 -22.19 -25.37
N SER A 48 7.26 -23.14 -25.43
CA SER A 48 6.56 -23.64 -24.25
C SER A 48 7.50 -24.41 -23.31
N GLY A 49 8.34 -25.30 -23.85
CA GLY A 49 9.34 -26.02 -23.06
C GLY A 49 10.36 -25.09 -22.44
N LEU A 50 10.82 -24.07 -23.19
CA LEU A 50 11.71 -23.04 -22.68
C LEU A 50 11.06 -22.23 -21.55
N GLY A 51 9.79 -21.84 -21.72
CA GLY A 51 9.02 -21.16 -20.68
C GLY A 51 8.88 -21.99 -19.40
N ALA A 52 8.61 -23.30 -19.53
CA ALA A 52 8.53 -24.20 -18.40
C ALA A 52 9.88 -24.39 -17.69
N ALA A 53 10.98 -24.49 -18.43
CA ALA A 53 12.33 -24.57 -17.87
C ALA A 53 12.69 -23.30 -17.09
N LEU A 54 12.40 -22.13 -17.67
CA LEU A 54 12.57 -20.83 -17.03
C LEU A 54 11.78 -20.72 -15.72
N ILE A 55 10.50 -21.08 -15.73
CA ILE A 55 9.65 -21.07 -14.53
C ILE A 55 10.19 -22.03 -13.47
N THR A 56 10.66 -23.22 -13.88
CA THR A 56 11.23 -24.22 -12.98
C THR A 56 12.47 -23.67 -12.27
N ASP A 57 13.41 -23.11 -13.03
CA ASP A 57 14.65 -22.58 -12.49
C ASP A 57 14.40 -21.35 -11.58
N MET A 58 13.54 -20.42 -12.00
CA MET A 58 13.16 -19.27 -11.16
C MET A 58 12.42 -19.71 -9.89
N GLY A 59 11.59 -20.76 -9.99
CA GLY A 59 10.86 -21.33 -8.87
C GLY A 59 11.77 -21.84 -7.76
N VAL A 60 12.98 -22.33 -8.08
CA VAL A 60 13.97 -22.75 -7.06
C VAL A 60 14.35 -21.60 -6.13
N GLN A 61 14.46 -20.38 -6.67
CA GLN A 61 14.88 -19.20 -5.91
C GLN A 61 13.72 -18.46 -5.26
N LEU A 62 12.57 -18.40 -5.96
CA LEU A 62 11.48 -17.51 -5.59
C LEU A 62 10.36 -18.20 -4.80
N ASN A 63 10.29 -19.53 -4.80
CA ASN A 63 9.18 -20.23 -4.17
C ASN A 63 9.25 -20.20 -2.64
N ARG A 64 8.19 -19.68 -2.00
CA ARG A 64 8.01 -19.63 -0.55
C ARG A 64 6.70 -20.30 -0.14
N SER A 65 6.57 -21.59 -0.45
CA SER A 65 5.32 -22.38 -0.42
C SER A 65 4.43 -22.27 0.83
N PHE A 66 4.99 -21.93 1.99
CA PHE A 66 4.24 -21.86 3.25
C PHE A 66 3.74 -20.46 3.61
N ALA A 67 4.27 -19.43 2.95
CA ALA A 67 3.95 -18.04 3.25
C ALA A 67 3.36 -17.30 2.04
N PHE A 68 3.76 -17.66 0.83
CA PHE A 68 3.38 -16.97 -0.39
C PHE A 68 2.93 -17.92 -1.50
N ASP A 69 1.88 -17.52 -2.21
CA ASP A 69 1.62 -17.95 -3.57
C ASP A 69 2.44 -17.04 -4.52
N THR A 70 3.34 -17.63 -5.30
CA THR A 70 4.32 -16.88 -6.13
C THR A 70 4.20 -17.28 -7.61
N PRO A 71 3.13 -16.87 -8.31
CA PRO A 71 3.00 -17.16 -9.73
C PRO A 71 4.06 -16.41 -10.55
N ILE A 72 4.71 -17.15 -11.45
CA ILE A 72 5.72 -16.62 -12.38
C ILE A 72 5.19 -16.81 -13.80
N THR A 73 5.17 -15.73 -14.59
CA THR A 73 4.79 -15.77 -16.00
C THR A 73 5.95 -15.32 -16.88
N VAL A 74 6.13 -16.02 -18.00
CA VAL A 74 7.04 -15.60 -19.08
C VAL A 74 6.22 -14.81 -20.08
N ASP A 75 6.41 -13.50 -20.10
CA ASP A 75 5.59 -12.57 -20.87
C ASP A 75 6.12 -12.40 -22.30
N SER A 76 7.43 -12.53 -22.48
CA SER A 76 8.06 -12.41 -23.80
C SER A 76 9.36 -13.19 -23.89
N LEU A 77 9.63 -13.69 -25.10
CA LEU A 77 10.89 -14.32 -25.49
C LEU A 77 11.34 -13.66 -26.79
N SER A 78 12.54 -13.10 -26.79
CA SER A 78 13.09 -12.44 -27.97
C SER A 78 14.56 -12.79 -28.15
N THR A 79 14.98 -12.92 -29.40
CA THR A 79 16.35 -13.28 -29.77
C THR A 79 16.91 -12.20 -30.69
N SER A 80 17.80 -11.37 -30.15
CA SER A 80 18.45 -10.27 -30.89
C SER A 80 19.97 -10.38 -30.74
N GLY A 81 20.51 -11.55 -31.07
CA GLY A 81 21.84 -11.97 -30.68
C GLY A 81 21.77 -12.80 -29.41
N ASP A 82 21.38 -12.19 -28.29
CA ASP A 82 21.14 -12.88 -27.03
C ASP A 82 19.66 -13.21 -26.82
N LEU A 83 19.37 -14.14 -25.91
CA LEU A 83 18.00 -14.41 -25.47
C LEU A 83 17.62 -13.40 -24.39
N GLN A 84 16.61 -12.60 -24.67
CA GLN A 84 15.97 -11.73 -23.68
C GLN A 84 14.59 -12.27 -23.34
N VAL A 85 14.37 -12.49 -22.04
CA VAL A 85 13.16 -13.05 -21.45
C VAL A 85 12.51 -11.98 -20.60
N GLY A 86 11.30 -11.55 -20.96
CA GLY A 86 10.48 -10.73 -20.08
C GLY A 86 9.65 -11.62 -19.16
N VAL A 87 9.72 -11.37 -17.85
CA VAL A 87 9.00 -12.16 -16.85
C VAL A 87 8.26 -11.27 -15.86
N THR A 88 7.11 -11.74 -15.40
CA THR A 88 6.36 -11.14 -14.30
C THR A 88 6.32 -12.11 -13.12
N VAL A 89 6.70 -11.62 -11.95
CA VAL A 89 6.66 -12.35 -10.68
C VAL A 89 5.62 -11.69 -9.79
N GLN A 90 4.62 -12.47 -9.42
CA GLN A 90 3.61 -12.08 -8.45
C GLN A 90 3.94 -12.71 -7.10
N GLN A 91 3.64 -11.99 -6.02
CA GLN A 91 3.79 -12.49 -4.65
C GLN A 91 2.49 -12.18 -3.92
N LYS A 92 1.82 -13.21 -3.41
CA LYS A 92 0.57 -13.07 -2.68
C LYS A 92 0.67 -13.83 -1.36
N VAL A 93 0.51 -13.13 -0.25
CA VAL A 93 0.53 -13.76 1.08
C VAL A 93 -0.62 -14.76 1.19
N LEU A 94 -0.33 -15.98 1.68
CA LEU A 94 -1.33 -17.02 1.88
C LEU A 94 -2.25 -16.66 3.06
N PRO A 95 -3.56 -16.92 2.94
CA PRO A 95 -4.52 -16.63 4.02
C PRO A 95 -4.34 -17.53 5.25
N THR A 96 -3.59 -18.62 5.12
CA THR A 96 -3.33 -19.60 6.18
C THR A 96 -2.20 -19.19 7.12
N VAL A 97 -1.47 -18.11 6.80
CA VAL A 97 -0.37 -17.61 7.63
C VAL A 97 -0.93 -16.97 8.91
N ALA A 98 -0.30 -17.23 10.05
CA ALA A 98 -0.79 -16.77 11.36
C ALA A 98 -0.76 -15.24 11.52
N ALA A 99 0.21 -14.56 10.89
CA ALA A 99 0.33 -13.10 10.92
C ALA A 99 0.66 -12.52 9.53
N PRO A 100 -0.30 -12.48 8.59
CA PRO A 100 -0.06 -12.07 7.20
C PRO A 100 0.53 -10.66 7.02
N TRP A 101 0.31 -9.78 8.00
CA TRP A 101 0.82 -8.40 7.98
C TRP A 101 2.30 -8.27 8.38
N LEU A 102 2.89 -9.32 8.94
CA LEU A 102 4.32 -9.37 9.28
C LEU A 102 5.17 -10.01 8.17
N GLU A 103 4.51 -10.58 7.15
CA GLU A 103 5.21 -11.26 6.07
C GLU A 103 5.93 -10.26 5.17
N HIS A 104 7.22 -10.52 4.92
CA HIS A 104 8.03 -9.65 4.08
C HIS A 104 7.79 -9.95 2.60
N ILE A 105 7.18 -9.01 1.90
CA ILE A 105 7.09 -9.07 0.43
C ILE A 105 8.38 -8.51 -0.16
N TRP A 106 9.04 -9.31 -0.99
CA TRP A 106 10.24 -8.86 -1.67
C TRP A 106 9.92 -7.70 -2.62
N THR A 107 10.73 -6.66 -2.51
CA THR A 107 10.78 -5.56 -3.48
C THR A 107 11.25 -6.07 -4.84
N PRO A 108 10.98 -5.36 -5.95
CA PRO A 108 11.51 -5.72 -7.25
C PRO A 108 13.03 -5.91 -7.26
N ARG A 109 13.79 -5.12 -6.48
CA ARG A 109 15.25 -5.26 -6.36
C ARG A 109 15.68 -6.55 -5.68
N GLU A 110 14.97 -6.98 -4.64
CA GLU A 110 15.24 -8.25 -3.98
C GLU A 110 14.93 -9.43 -4.91
N VAL A 111 13.79 -9.38 -5.62
CA VAL A 111 13.46 -10.40 -6.63
C VAL A 111 14.54 -10.45 -7.72
N ASN A 112 14.98 -9.29 -8.22
CA ASN A 112 16.08 -9.22 -9.19
C ASN A 112 17.36 -9.87 -8.65
N SER A 113 17.76 -9.54 -7.41
CA SER A 113 18.94 -10.14 -6.78
C SER A 113 18.84 -11.65 -6.59
N LEU A 114 17.65 -12.18 -6.29
CA LEU A 114 17.43 -13.62 -6.18
C LEU A 114 17.50 -14.30 -7.55
N LEU A 115 16.96 -13.66 -8.58
CA LEU A 115 17.06 -14.14 -9.96
C LEU A 115 18.50 -14.14 -10.46
N GLU A 116 19.31 -13.12 -10.15
CA GLU A 116 20.73 -13.05 -10.50
C GLU A 116 21.56 -14.18 -9.88
N GLN A 117 21.15 -14.69 -8.72
CA GLN A 117 21.80 -15.82 -8.05
C GLN A 117 21.34 -17.18 -8.59
N GLY A 118 20.34 -17.21 -9.48
CA GLY A 118 19.85 -18.43 -10.09
C GLY A 118 20.86 -19.05 -11.06
N GLU A 119 21.03 -20.38 -10.99
CA GLU A 119 21.93 -21.11 -11.90
C GLU A 119 21.32 -21.38 -13.28
N PHE A 120 19.98 -21.35 -13.40
CA PHE A 120 19.24 -21.61 -14.64
C PHE A 120 19.62 -22.90 -15.37
N ALA A 121 19.97 -23.95 -14.61
CA ALA A 121 20.52 -25.19 -15.17
C ALA A 121 19.59 -25.85 -16.20
N THR A 122 18.28 -25.87 -15.95
CA THR A 122 17.30 -26.48 -16.86
C THR A 122 17.17 -25.68 -18.15
N THR A 123 17.14 -24.36 -18.04
CA THR A 123 17.06 -23.43 -19.17
C THR A 123 18.32 -23.51 -20.01
N LEU A 124 19.49 -23.42 -19.40
CA LEU A 124 20.79 -23.45 -20.09
C LEU A 124 21.05 -24.79 -20.79
N ALA A 125 20.55 -25.90 -20.25
CA ALA A 125 20.63 -27.21 -20.90
C ALA A 125 19.86 -27.30 -22.23
N MET A 126 18.92 -26.38 -22.49
CA MET A 126 18.19 -26.30 -23.75
C MET A 126 18.95 -25.56 -24.86
N TYR A 127 20.08 -24.93 -24.55
CA TYR A 127 20.86 -24.18 -25.54
C TYR A 127 21.48 -25.12 -26.59
N PRO A 128 21.19 -24.93 -27.90
CA PRO A 128 21.63 -25.85 -28.95
C PRO A 128 22.97 -25.45 -29.58
N GLY A 129 23.59 -24.34 -29.13
CA GLY A 129 24.83 -23.85 -29.71
C GLY A 129 26.05 -24.68 -29.32
N PRO A 130 27.16 -24.55 -30.07
CA PRO A 130 28.41 -25.25 -29.76
C PRO A 130 29.10 -24.73 -28.49
N ASP A 131 28.84 -23.47 -28.13
CA ASP A 131 29.34 -22.84 -26.92
C ASP A 131 28.37 -23.04 -25.74
N ALA A 132 28.85 -22.88 -24.52
CA ALA A 132 27.96 -22.83 -23.36
C ALA A 132 27.28 -21.47 -23.27
N SER A 133 25.96 -21.47 -23.09
CA SER A 133 25.22 -20.27 -22.70
C SER A 133 25.29 -20.05 -21.19
N SER A 134 25.20 -18.81 -20.74
CA SER A 134 25.18 -18.38 -19.35
C SER A 134 24.25 -17.18 -19.16
N LEU A 135 23.80 -17.01 -17.92
CA LEU A 135 23.11 -15.81 -17.50
C LEU A 135 24.07 -14.60 -17.60
N VAL A 136 23.62 -13.55 -18.28
CA VAL A 136 24.39 -12.30 -18.46
C VAL A 136 23.92 -11.23 -17.50
N SER A 137 22.60 -11.04 -17.40
CA SER A 137 22.02 -10.01 -16.54
C SER A 137 20.56 -10.27 -16.22
N VAL A 138 20.12 -9.73 -15.10
CA VAL A 138 18.71 -9.52 -14.78
C VAL A 138 18.51 -8.03 -14.52
N ARG A 139 17.48 -7.44 -15.11
CA ARG A 139 17.20 -6.01 -14.96
C ARG A 139 15.71 -5.74 -14.79
N ILE A 140 15.38 -4.71 -14.04
CA ILE A 140 14.02 -4.21 -13.91
C ILE A 140 13.77 -3.20 -15.04
N PRO A 141 12.74 -3.38 -15.90
CA PRO A 141 12.53 -2.55 -17.09
C PRO A 141 12.33 -1.05 -16.82
N GLU A 142 11.88 -0.68 -15.62
CA GLU A 142 11.42 0.69 -15.29
C GLU A 142 12.23 1.38 -14.18
N ALA A 143 13.39 0.84 -13.79
CA ALA A 143 14.20 1.37 -12.68
C ALA A 143 14.67 2.84 -12.85
N GLU A 144 14.56 3.43 -14.05
CA GLU A 144 14.84 4.86 -14.29
C GLU A 144 13.63 5.80 -14.12
N LYS A 145 12.40 5.29 -13.96
CA LYS A 145 11.17 6.12 -13.93
C LYS A 145 10.38 6.06 -12.63
N GLU A 146 10.68 5.13 -11.73
CA GLU A 146 9.87 4.87 -10.53
C GLU A 146 10.26 5.68 -9.28
N LEU A 147 10.47 7.00 -9.42
CA LEU A 147 10.41 7.92 -8.28
C LEU A 147 8.99 8.45 -8.01
N THR A 148 7.98 8.01 -8.75
CA THR A 148 6.63 8.60 -8.70
C THR A 148 5.53 7.71 -8.15
N GLU A 149 5.71 6.40 -8.02
CA GLU A 149 4.64 5.52 -7.52
C GLU A 149 5.03 4.90 -6.18
N CYS A 150 4.91 5.74 -5.15
CA CYS A 150 4.91 5.34 -3.76
C CYS A 150 3.81 4.28 -3.57
N THR A 151 4.24 3.02 -3.46
CA THR A 151 3.44 1.79 -3.40
C THR A 151 2.33 1.89 -2.34
N GLY A 152 1.27 1.06 -2.41
CA GLY A 152 0.01 1.18 -1.66
C GLY A 152 0.07 1.54 -0.16
N VAL A 153 1.20 1.33 0.51
CA VAL A 153 1.52 1.85 1.84
C VAL A 153 1.50 3.39 1.91
N CYS A 154 2.05 4.10 0.92
CA CYS A 154 2.01 5.57 0.86
C CYS A 154 0.59 6.11 0.66
N LYS A 155 -0.23 5.41 -0.12
CA LYS A 155 -1.66 5.75 -0.28
C LYS A 155 -2.42 5.57 1.03
N GLY A 156 -2.08 4.53 1.80
CA GLY A 156 -2.59 4.31 3.16
C GLY A 156 -2.16 5.39 4.15
N MET A 157 -0.90 5.82 4.09
CA MET A 157 -0.36 6.86 4.99
C MET A 157 -0.95 8.25 4.70
N ILE A 158 -1.17 8.57 3.42
CA ILE A 158 -1.88 9.81 3.02
C ILE A 158 -3.34 9.76 3.46
N ALA A 159 -4.02 8.62 3.32
CA ALA A 159 -5.40 8.46 3.76
C ALA A 159 -5.54 8.60 5.29
N MET A 160 -4.64 7.97 6.07
CA MET A 160 -4.62 8.09 7.54
C MET A 160 -4.30 9.52 7.99
N GLY A 161 -3.35 10.20 7.33
CA GLY A 161 -3.07 11.61 7.58
C GLY A 161 -4.28 12.51 7.34
N GLY A 162 -5.02 12.26 6.25
CA GLY A 162 -6.27 12.98 5.95
C GLY A 162 -7.34 12.79 7.03
N ILE A 163 -7.51 11.58 7.56
CA ILE A 163 -8.49 11.28 8.62
C ILE A 163 -8.12 12.02 9.91
N ILE A 164 -6.84 12.03 10.31
CA ILE A 164 -6.37 12.72 11.52
C ILE A 164 -6.63 14.23 11.40
N VAL A 165 -6.25 14.84 10.27
CA VAL A 165 -6.49 16.28 10.04
C VAL A 165 -7.99 16.59 10.03
N GLY A 166 -8.80 15.73 9.39
CA GLY A 166 -10.26 15.87 9.39
C GLY A 166 -10.86 15.85 10.80
N LEU A 167 -10.44 14.90 11.65
CA LEU A 167 -10.88 14.83 13.05
C LEU A 167 -10.45 16.06 13.85
N MET A 168 -9.23 16.58 13.66
CA MET A 168 -8.77 17.80 14.32
C MET A 168 -9.60 19.03 13.92
N ILE A 169 -9.96 19.16 12.64
CA ILE A 169 -10.81 20.25 12.15
C ILE A 169 -12.21 20.15 12.75
N ILE A 170 -12.80 18.95 12.82
CA ILE A 170 -14.12 18.75 13.43
C ILE A 170 -14.11 19.13 14.91
N LEU A 171 -13.10 18.68 15.66
CA LEU A 171 -12.95 19.03 17.08
C LEU A 171 -12.77 20.54 17.27
N PHE A 172 -12.01 21.20 16.39
CA PHE A 172 -11.82 22.65 16.42
C PHE A 172 -13.13 23.41 16.19
N ILE A 173 -13.95 22.98 15.21
CA ILE A 173 -15.26 23.58 14.95
C ILE A 173 -16.20 23.38 16.15
N VAL A 174 -16.22 22.18 16.75
CA VAL A 174 -17.03 21.92 17.95
C VAL A 174 -16.59 22.79 19.12
N ALA A 175 -15.28 22.97 19.34
CA ALA A 175 -14.75 23.86 20.37
C ALA A 175 -15.13 25.33 20.11
N LEU A 176 -15.05 25.80 18.85
CA LEU A 176 -15.48 27.14 18.47
C LEU A 176 -16.97 27.34 18.69
N LEU A 177 -17.81 26.38 18.32
CA LEU A 177 -19.25 26.45 18.58
C LEU A 177 -19.54 26.43 20.09
N TYR A 178 -18.79 25.67 20.88
CA TYR A 178 -18.95 25.63 22.33
C TYR A 178 -18.53 26.94 23.00
N VAL A 179 -17.41 27.54 22.57
CA VAL A 179 -16.95 28.84 23.08
C VAL A 179 -17.87 29.97 22.60
N CYS A 180 -18.27 29.99 21.34
CA CYS A 180 -19.20 31.00 20.83
C CYS A 180 -20.58 30.90 21.49
N CYS A 181 -21.18 29.71 21.57
CA CYS A 181 -22.48 29.52 22.23
C CYS A 181 -22.38 29.70 23.76
N GLY A 182 -21.28 29.28 24.39
CA GLY A 182 -21.03 29.46 25.82
C GLY A 182 -20.77 30.93 26.20
N CYS A 183 -20.05 31.68 25.38
CA CYS A 183 -19.86 33.12 25.57
C CYS A 183 -21.14 33.92 25.33
N TRP A 184 -22.02 33.45 24.43
CA TRP A 184 -23.30 34.11 24.18
C TRP A 184 -24.29 33.84 25.33
N ALA A 185 -24.34 32.63 25.86
CA ALA A 185 -25.16 32.30 27.03
C ALA A 185 -24.74 33.05 28.31
N ASN A 186 -23.45 33.33 28.47
CA ASN A 186 -22.93 34.06 29.64
C ASN A 186 -23.10 35.59 29.53
N LYS A 187 -23.28 36.13 28.31
CA LYS A 187 -23.54 37.56 28.09
C LYS A 187 -24.99 37.93 28.41
N THR A 188 -25.95 37.14 27.93
CA THR A 188 -27.37 37.39 28.21
C THR A 188 -27.68 37.41 29.69
N GLN A 189 -27.01 36.56 30.49
CA GLN A 189 -27.23 36.53 31.94
C GLN A 189 -26.69 37.78 32.66
N LYS A 190 -25.63 38.40 32.16
CA LYS A 190 -25.07 39.64 32.73
C LYS A 190 -25.92 40.86 32.39
N ASP A 191 -26.43 40.93 31.16
CA ASP A 191 -27.24 42.08 30.73
C ASP A 191 -28.60 42.12 31.45
N THR A 192 -29.24 40.95 31.67
CA THR A 192 -30.50 40.87 32.44
C THR A 192 -30.31 41.20 33.93
N GLN A 193 -29.15 40.94 34.53
CA GLN A 193 -28.88 41.31 35.93
C GLN A 193 -28.64 42.82 36.10
N ILE A 194 -28.01 43.47 35.12
CA ILE A 194 -27.75 44.93 35.14
C ILE A 194 -29.06 45.70 34.95
N GLU A 195 -29.99 45.20 34.13
CA GLU A 195 -31.31 45.81 33.93
C GLU A 195 -32.19 45.70 35.18
N ALA A 196 -32.18 44.55 35.86
CA ALA A 196 -32.90 44.35 37.13
C ALA A 196 -32.37 45.23 38.29
N GLN A 197 -31.06 45.50 38.35
CA GLN A 197 -30.49 46.40 39.37
C GLN A 197 -30.82 47.87 39.11
N ASN A 198 -30.87 48.31 37.84
CA ASN A 198 -31.26 49.68 37.49
C ASN A 198 -32.74 49.97 37.74
N GLU A 199 -33.64 48.99 37.58
CA GLU A 199 -35.05 49.14 37.95
C GLU A 199 -35.28 49.28 39.46
N THR A 200 -34.44 48.63 40.28
CA THR A 200 -34.59 48.67 41.74
C THR A 200 -34.09 50.00 42.33
N GLN A 201 -33.14 50.68 41.69
CA GLN A 201 -32.54 51.93 42.18
C GLN A 201 -33.32 53.20 41.77
N ASN A 202 -34.21 53.12 40.79
CA ASN A 202 -34.99 54.26 40.28
C ASN A 202 -36.45 54.32 40.79
N LYS A 203 -36.83 53.48 41.75
CA LYS A 203 -38.15 53.59 42.38
C LYS A 203 -38.14 54.77 43.37
N PRO A 204 -38.97 55.81 43.20
CA PRO A 204 -39.07 56.87 44.18
C PRO A 204 -39.61 56.28 45.48
N THR A 205 -38.86 56.49 46.57
CA THR A 205 -39.42 56.38 47.91
C THR A 205 -40.41 57.53 48.06
N ASP A 206 -41.70 57.25 47.84
CA ASP A 206 -42.79 58.13 48.30
C ASP A 206 -42.78 58.12 49.84
N ASN A 207 -41.86 58.91 50.39
CA ASN A 207 -42.03 59.50 51.70
C ASN A 207 -42.97 60.68 51.50
N ASN A 208 -44.18 60.63 52.07
CA ASN A 208 -44.75 61.74 52.83
C ASN A 208 -46.14 61.39 53.39
N VAL A 209 -46.20 61.50 54.73
CA VAL A 209 -47.31 61.95 55.61
C VAL A 209 -48.55 61.06 55.75
#